data_AF-A0A3S2D945-F1
#
_entry.id   AF-A0A3S2D945-F1
#
_cell.length_a   1.000
_cell.length_b   1.000
_cell.length_c   1.000
_cell.angle_alpha   90.00
_cell.angle_beta   90.00
_cell.angle_gamma   90.00
#
_symmetry.space_group_name_H-M   'P 1'
#
loop_
_entity.id
_entity.type
_entity.pdbx_description
1 polymer ?
#
loop_
_entity_poly.entity_id
_entity_poly.type
_entity_poly.pdbx_seq_one_letter_code
_entity_poly.pdbx_strand_id
1 'polypeptide(L)'
;MKGAEFINEIRRRMADESGKSPTDRAVAARLGMSVQSLSNWQARGDITASQVAKLLVRVELAAAQRTQAGALRPIVEFFSLEKALIGAGDNYSIFKVKNENGAHPYLAGLKIELDNHHGIYIFHDSRGRALYAGKARSQSLWKEINLVYNRDRQLQNILRVNHPERRQDFRTSDEIRRQIRKAQVRLHELAAYVSAYAVADGMIGDLESLLIRAFPNDLLNKRMENFS
;
A
#
# COMPACT_ATOMS: atom_id res chain seq x y z
N MET A 1 8.02 -42.61 14.59
CA MET A 1 8.75 -41.34 14.28
C MET A 1 8.72 -40.53 15.54
N LYS A 2 9.88 -40.02 16.00
CA LYS A 2 9.94 -39.28 17.26
C LYS A 2 9.44 -37.85 17.08
N GLY A 3 8.89 -37.26 18.15
CA GLY A 3 8.44 -35.87 18.14
C GLY A 3 9.55 -34.88 17.79
N ALA A 4 10.75 -35.07 18.34
CA ALA A 4 11.93 -34.27 18.02
C ALA A 4 12.31 -34.33 16.53
N GLU A 5 12.31 -35.53 15.92
CA GLU A 5 12.63 -35.72 14.50
C GLU A 5 11.66 -34.96 13.60
N PHE A 6 10.37 -35.06 13.90
CA PHE A 6 9.33 -34.38 13.14
C PHE A 6 9.41 -32.85 13.23
N ILE A 7 9.63 -32.30 14.43
CA ILE A 7 9.78 -30.86 14.62
C ILE A 7 11.05 -30.33 13.97
N ASN A 8 12.15 -31.09 14.00
CA ASN A 8 13.39 -30.72 13.33
C ASN A 8 13.23 -30.71 11.79
N GLU A 9 12.48 -31.64 11.21
CA GLU A 9 12.18 -31.62 9.78
C GLU A 9 11.35 -30.38 9.41
N ILE A 10 10.37 -29.99 10.22
CA ILE A 10 9.61 -28.74 10.01
C ILE A 10 10.54 -27.52 10.06
N ARG A 11 11.46 -27.45 11.03
CA ARG A 11 12.44 -26.36 11.12
C ARG A 11 13.31 -26.29 9.88
N ARG A 12 13.76 -27.44 9.38
CA ARG A 12 14.57 -27.53 8.16
C ARG A 12 13.82 -26.97 6.97
N ARG A 13 12.57 -27.39 6.74
CA ARG A 13 11.73 -26.86 5.65
C ARG A 13 11.49 -25.35 5.77
N MET A 14 11.23 -24.85 6.98
CA MET A 14 11.09 -23.41 7.21
C MET A 14 12.40 -22.63 6.96
N ALA A 15 13.55 -23.23 7.26
CA ALA A 15 14.85 -22.63 6.98
C ALA A 15 15.12 -22.59 5.47
N ASP A 16 14.78 -23.66 4.74
CA ASP A 16 14.88 -23.73 3.28
C ASP A 16 14.00 -22.65 2.61
N GLU A 17 12.79 -22.42 3.12
CA GLU A 17 11.86 -21.40 2.61
C GLU A 17 12.34 -19.96 2.86
N SER A 18 12.95 -19.69 4.02
CA SER A 18 13.27 -18.32 4.47
C SER A 18 14.75 -17.93 4.36
N GLY A 19 15.62 -18.91 4.08
CA GLY A 19 17.08 -18.76 4.12
C GLY A 19 17.65 -18.52 5.53
N LYS A 20 16.84 -18.69 6.59
CA LYS A 20 17.24 -18.44 7.99
C LYS A 20 16.68 -19.49 8.94
N SER A 21 17.47 -19.88 9.94
CA SER A 21 17.00 -20.81 10.98
C SER A 21 15.85 -20.20 11.78
N PRO A 22 14.68 -20.86 11.86
CA PRO A 22 13.52 -20.32 12.56
C PRO A 22 13.67 -20.43 14.07
N THR A 23 13.22 -19.40 14.78
CA THR A 23 13.12 -19.42 16.25
C THR A 23 11.98 -20.34 16.71
N ASP A 24 12.03 -20.80 17.95
CA ASP A 24 10.98 -21.62 18.55
C ASP A 24 9.62 -20.93 18.51
N ARG A 25 9.62 -19.60 18.69
CA ARG A 25 8.42 -18.78 18.56
C ARG A 25 7.87 -18.80 17.14
N ALA A 26 8.73 -18.73 16.11
CA ALA A 26 8.30 -18.81 14.72
C ALA A 26 7.72 -20.19 14.37
N VAL A 27 8.35 -21.28 14.84
CA VAL A 27 7.87 -22.65 14.62
C VAL A 27 6.54 -22.88 15.34
N ALA A 28 6.43 -22.49 16.61
CA ALA A 28 5.20 -22.60 17.39
C ALA A 28 4.05 -21.81 16.75
N ALA A 29 4.34 -20.58 16.29
CA ALA A 29 3.37 -19.76 15.57
C ALA A 29 2.92 -20.43 14.27
N ARG A 30 3.84 -20.96 13.46
CA ARG A 30 3.52 -21.69 12.21
C ARG A 30 2.59 -22.86 12.48
N LEU A 31 2.86 -23.61 13.54
CA LEU A 31 2.11 -24.80 13.95
C LEU A 31 0.81 -24.53 14.71
N GLY A 32 0.49 -23.26 15.00
CA GLY A 32 -0.73 -22.92 15.74
C GLY A 32 -0.72 -23.42 17.18
N MET A 33 0.43 -23.36 17.86
CA MET A 33 0.55 -23.82 19.24
C MET A 33 1.45 -22.89 20.08
N SER A 34 1.44 -23.07 21.40
CA SER A 34 2.36 -22.36 22.30
C SER A 34 3.78 -22.93 22.23
N VAL A 35 4.79 -22.14 22.62
CA VAL A 35 6.19 -22.61 22.74
C VAL A 35 6.29 -23.77 23.73
N GLN A 36 5.50 -23.76 24.81
CA GLN A 36 5.43 -24.90 25.73
C GLN A 36 4.89 -26.16 25.06
N SER A 37 3.85 -26.04 24.22
CA SER A 37 3.32 -27.17 23.47
C SER A 37 4.34 -27.72 22.48
N LEU A 38 5.14 -26.84 21.87
CA LEU A 38 6.24 -27.22 20.99
C LEU A 38 7.31 -28.02 21.74
N SER A 39 7.74 -27.56 22.92
CA SER A 39 8.68 -28.27 23.79
C SER A 39 8.13 -29.65 24.19
N ASN A 40 6.85 -29.72 24.58
CA ASN A 40 6.17 -30.98 24.89
C ASN A 40 6.10 -31.91 23.67
N TRP A 41 6.00 -31.38 22.45
CA TRP A 41 6.06 -32.17 21.21
C TRP A 41 7.46 -32.71 20.95
N GLN A 42 8.51 -31.92 21.17
CA GLN A 42 9.90 -32.36 21.01
C GLN A 42 10.27 -33.47 22.00
N ALA A 43 9.78 -33.39 23.23
CA ALA A 43 10.03 -34.39 24.27
C ALA A 43 9.25 -35.70 24.07
N ARG A 44 8.31 -35.76 23.11
CA ARG A 44 7.57 -37.00 22.84
C ARG A 44 8.45 -38.03 22.16
N GLY A 45 8.27 -39.28 22.57
CA GLY A 45 8.66 -40.46 21.82
C GLY A 45 7.84 -40.56 20.53
N ASP A 46 7.10 -41.64 20.34
CA ASP A 46 6.33 -41.81 19.10
C ASP A 46 5.10 -40.92 19.01
N ILE A 47 5.00 -40.24 17.87
CA ILE A 47 3.83 -39.47 17.47
C ILE A 47 2.86 -40.34 16.67
N THR A 48 1.59 -40.25 17.04
CA THR A 48 0.51 -41.06 16.46
C THR A 48 -0.16 -40.36 15.29
N ALA A 49 -0.80 -41.12 14.39
CA ALA A 49 -1.58 -40.57 13.28
C ALA A 49 -2.65 -39.56 13.74
N SER A 50 -3.33 -39.83 14.86
CA SER A 50 -4.31 -38.90 15.45
C SER A 50 -3.69 -37.56 15.88
N GLN A 51 -2.47 -37.57 16.40
CA GLN A 51 -1.77 -36.35 16.81
C GLN A 51 -1.34 -35.53 15.59
N VAL A 52 -0.86 -36.19 14.53
CA VAL A 52 -0.52 -35.53 13.26
C VAL A 52 -1.78 -34.92 12.63
N ALA A 53 -2.89 -35.65 12.55
CA ALA A 53 -4.16 -35.14 12.04
C ALA A 53 -4.66 -33.91 12.84
N LYS A 54 -4.62 -33.96 14.17
CA LYS A 54 -4.97 -32.81 15.02
C LYS A 54 -4.06 -31.61 14.80
N LEU A 55 -2.77 -31.85 14.58
CA LEU A 55 -1.81 -30.80 14.28
C LEU A 55 -2.11 -30.15 12.92
N LEU A 56 -2.43 -30.94 11.89
CA LEU A 56 -2.79 -30.41 10.57
C LEU A 56 -3.99 -29.45 10.65
N VAL A 57 -5.05 -29.84 11.38
CA VAL A 57 -6.21 -28.96 11.60
C VAL A 57 -5.83 -27.65 12.31
N ARG A 58 -4.90 -27.71 13.28
CA ARG A 58 -4.39 -26.49 13.94
C ARG A 58 -3.57 -25.62 13.01
N VAL A 59 -2.73 -26.22 12.17
CA VAL A 59 -1.92 -25.52 11.17
C VAL A 59 -2.81 -24.79 10.18
N GLU A 60 -3.87 -25.44 9.67
CA GLU A 60 -4.90 -24.84 8.80
C GLU A 60 -5.53 -23.60 9.45
N LEU A 61 -6.04 -23.74 10.68
CA LEU A 61 -6.65 -22.62 11.41
C LEU A 61 -5.68 -21.48 11.65
N ALA A 62 -4.45 -21.79 12.05
CA ALA A 62 -3.43 -20.78 12.29
C ALA A 62 -2.98 -20.11 10.98
N ALA A 63 -2.95 -20.84 9.86
CA ALA A 63 -2.67 -20.27 8.55
C ALA A 63 -3.77 -19.30 8.12
N ALA A 64 -5.05 -19.69 8.26
CA ALA A 64 -6.17 -18.81 7.96
C ALA A 64 -6.12 -17.51 8.78
N GLN A 65 -5.86 -17.60 10.10
CA GLN A 65 -5.73 -16.43 10.97
C GLN A 65 -4.56 -15.52 10.56
N ARG A 66 -3.39 -16.09 10.25
CA ARG A 66 -2.24 -15.30 9.79
C ARG A 66 -2.52 -14.60 8.47
N THR A 67 -3.17 -15.29 7.53
CA THR A 67 -3.57 -14.71 6.24
C THR A 67 -4.55 -13.56 6.46
N GLN A 68 -5.56 -13.73 7.31
CA GLN A 68 -6.53 -12.66 7.63
C GLN A 68 -5.86 -11.45 8.29
N ALA A 69 -4.97 -11.68 9.25
CA ALA A 69 -4.26 -10.62 9.96
C ALA A 69 -3.26 -9.86 9.07
N GLY A 70 -2.68 -10.54 8.08
CA GLY A 70 -1.73 -9.96 7.13
C GLY A 70 -2.35 -9.48 5.81
N ALA A 71 -3.65 -9.70 5.62
CA ALA A 71 -4.34 -9.46 4.34
C ALA A 71 -4.34 -7.98 3.93
N LEU A 72 -4.43 -7.08 4.91
CA LEU A 72 -4.50 -5.64 4.73
C LEU A 72 -3.74 -4.97 5.88
N ARG A 73 -2.68 -4.24 5.56
CA ARG A 73 -1.85 -3.53 6.54
C ARG A 73 -1.64 -2.07 6.09
N PRO A 74 -1.97 -1.06 6.92
CA PRO A 74 -1.62 0.33 6.61
C PRO A 74 -0.10 0.48 6.59
N ILE A 75 0.42 1.11 5.54
CA ILE A 75 1.81 1.58 5.47
C ILE A 75 1.84 3.03 5.95
N VAL A 76 0.94 3.85 5.42
CA VAL A 76 0.77 5.25 5.82
C VAL A 76 -0.66 5.69 5.58
N GLU A 77 -1.16 6.58 6.43
CA GLU A 77 -2.53 7.10 6.37
C GLU A 77 -2.47 8.62 6.39
N PHE A 78 -3.20 9.27 5.47
CA PHE A 78 -3.24 10.73 5.32
C PHE A 78 -1.86 11.39 5.34
N PHE A 79 -0.88 10.79 4.66
CA PHE A 79 0.46 11.36 4.54
C PHE A 79 0.42 12.65 3.73
N SER A 80 0.89 13.75 4.32
CA SER A 80 0.93 15.05 3.65
C SER A 80 1.86 15.01 2.44
N LEU A 81 1.34 15.42 1.29
CA LEU A 81 2.09 15.45 0.04
C LEU A 81 2.93 16.72 -0.04
N GLU A 82 4.22 16.54 -0.24
CA GLU A 82 5.17 17.61 -0.53
C GLU A 82 5.70 17.38 -1.93
N LYS A 83 4.97 17.91 -2.94
CA LYS A 83 5.32 17.66 -4.34
C LYS A 83 6.75 18.10 -4.62
N ALA A 84 7.55 17.19 -5.16
CA ALA A 84 8.94 17.44 -5.49
C ALA A 84 9.17 17.25 -6.98
N LEU A 85 9.64 18.30 -7.66
CA LEU A 85 9.88 18.27 -9.10
C LEU A 85 10.88 17.17 -9.47
N ILE A 86 10.57 16.43 -10.55
CA ILE A 86 11.41 15.40 -11.13
C ILE A 86 11.94 15.87 -12.48
N GLY A 87 13.23 16.15 -12.55
CA GLY A 87 13.88 16.59 -13.80
C GLY A 87 13.43 17.99 -14.25
N ALA A 88 13.46 18.22 -15.56
CA ALA A 88 13.11 19.51 -16.18
C ALA A 88 11.65 19.58 -16.70
N GLY A 89 10.87 18.51 -16.53
CA GLY A 89 9.47 18.46 -16.95
C GLY A 89 8.49 18.74 -15.82
N ASP A 90 7.20 18.74 -16.11
CA ASP A 90 6.12 18.98 -15.13
C ASP A 90 5.66 17.70 -14.41
N ASN A 91 6.63 16.87 -14.01
CA ASN A 91 6.39 15.64 -13.26
C ASN A 91 6.86 15.82 -11.82
N TYR A 92 6.07 15.34 -10.88
CA TYR A 92 6.34 15.46 -9.45
C TYR A 92 6.37 14.10 -8.77
N SER A 93 7.26 13.96 -7.79
CA SER A 93 7.20 12.90 -6.80
C SER A 93 6.26 13.31 -5.68
N ILE A 94 5.59 12.35 -5.05
CA ILE A 94 4.72 12.59 -3.88
C ILE A 94 5.47 13.16 -2.66
N PHE A 95 6.76 12.87 -2.56
CA PHE A 95 7.71 13.49 -1.63
C PHE A 95 9.16 13.28 -2.07
N LYS A 96 10.11 13.98 -1.43
CA LYS A 96 11.56 13.82 -1.66
C LYS A 96 12.25 13.26 -0.43
N VAL A 97 13.04 12.20 -0.59
CA VAL A 97 13.81 11.60 0.52
C VAL A 97 14.97 12.47 0.98
N LYS A 98 15.64 13.15 0.03
CA LYS A 98 16.81 13.99 0.29
C LYS A 98 16.47 15.47 0.13
N ASN A 99 16.73 16.26 1.16
CA ASN A 99 16.71 17.73 1.09
C ASN A 99 18.14 18.28 1.23
N GLU A 100 18.27 19.60 1.34
CA GLU A 100 19.55 20.30 1.52
C GLU A 100 20.32 19.82 2.76
N ASN A 101 19.60 19.29 3.76
CA ASN A 101 20.13 18.81 5.03
C ASN A 101 20.40 17.29 5.03
N GLY A 102 20.31 16.61 3.88
CA GLY A 102 20.54 15.18 3.74
C GLY A 102 19.28 14.33 3.62
N ALA A 103 19.40 13.01 3.84
CA ALA A 103 18.29 12.08 3.71
C ALA A 103 17.46 12.03 5.01
N HIS A 104 16.15 12.29 4.92
CA HIS A 104 15.25 12.17 6.07
C HIS A 104 14.98 10.68 6.37
N PRO A 105 15.37 10.13 7.54
CA PRO A 105 15.28 8.69 7.81
C PRO A 105 13.86 8.13 7.69
N TYR A 106 12.85 8.86 8.18
CA TYR A 106 11.45 8.47 8.04
C TYR A 106 11.01 8.36 6.57
N LEU A 107 11.30 9.37 5.73
CA LEU A 107 10.93 9.36 4.31
C LEU A 107 11.69 8.28 3.53
N ALA A 108 12.94 8.00 3.90
CA ALA A 108 13.70 6.89 3.35
C ALA A 108 13.03 5.55 3.69
N GLY A 109 12.66 5.34 4.95
CA GLY A 109 11.94 4.14 5.40
C GLY A 109 10.57 3.99 4.73
N LEU A 110 9.79 5.07 4.66
CA LEU A 110 8.49 5.09 3.98
C LEU A 110 8.63 4.74 2.50
N LYS A 111 9.60 5.34 1.80
CA LYS A 111 9.87 4.98 0.41
C LYS A 111 10.18 3.48 0.28
N ILE A 112 11.04 2.94 1.14
CA ILE A 112 11.40 1.51 1.12
C ILE A 112 10.16 0.63 1.32
N GLU A 113 9.32 0.94 2.31
CA GLU A 113 8.07 0.20 2.53
C GLU A 113 7.15 0.27 1.30
N LEU A 114 6.95 1.45 0.70
CA LEU A 114 6.13 1.60 -0.50
C LEU A 114 6.74 0.90 -1.73
N ASP A 115 8.06 0.78 -1.82
CA ASP A 115 8.74 0.15 -2.96
C ASP A 115 8.74 -1.39 -2.85
N ASN A 116 8.66 -1.91 -1.61
CA ASN A 116 8.66 -3.35 -1.33
C ASN A 116 7.27 -4.01 -1.36
N HIS A 117 6.19 -3.22 -1.45
CA HIS A 117 4.83 -3.74 -1.32
C HIS A 117 3.94 -3.39 -2.50
N HIS A 118 3.01 -4.30 -2.77
CA HIS A 118 1.82 -4.11 -3.60
C HIS A 118 0.63 -3.79 -2.71
N GLY A 119 -0.42 -3.21 -3.31
CA GLY A 119 -1.67 -3.01 -2.58
C GLY A 119 -2.53 -1.91 -3.15
N ILE A 120 -3.12 -1.12 -2.25
CA ILE A 120 -4.11 -0.10 -2.55
C ILE A 120 -3.63 1.25 -2.05
N TYR A 121 -3.96 2.31 -2.76
CA TYR A 121 -3.70 3.68 -2.36
C TYR A 121 -4.90 4.59 -2.62
N ILE A 122 -5.00 5.64 -1.81
CA ILE A 122 -6.08 6.64 -1.88
C ILE A 122 -5.45 8.02 -1.81
N PHE A 123 -5.75 8.89 -2.78
CA PHE A 123 -5.43 10.31 -2.72
C PHE A 123 -6.59 11.09 -2.13
N HIS A 124 -6.29 12.08 -1.31
CA HIS A 124 -7.28 12.93 -0.65
C HIS A 124 -7.04 14.41 -0.93
N ASP A 125 -8.12 15.21 -0.92
CA ASP A 125 -8.03 16.67 -0.94
C ASP A 125 -7.59 17.23 0.43
N SER A 126 -7.47 18.55 0.53
CA SER A 126 -7.10 19.24 1.79
C SER A 126 -8.14 19.09 2.91
N ARG A 127 -9.35 18.59 2.61
CA ARG A 127 -10.41 18.30 3.58
C ARG A 127 -10.46 16.83 3.98
N GLY A 128 -9.55 16.00 3.47
CA GLY A 128 -9.49 14.56 3.70
C GLY A 128 -10.46 13.76 2.83
N ARG A 129 -11.17 14.37 1.87
CA ARG A 129 -12.10 13.66 0.99
C ARG A 129 -11.34 12.85 -0.03
N ALA A 130 -11.74 11.60 -0.24
CA ALA A 130 -11.13 10.74 -1.24
C ALA A 130 -11.36 11.32 -2.64
N LEU A 131 -10.25 11.60 -3.34
CA LEU A 131 -10.24 12.07 -4.72
C LEU A 131 -10.04 10.93 -5.70
N TYR A 132 -9.25 9.93 -5.31
CA TYR A 132 -8.92 8.82 -6.19
C TYR A 132 -8.49 7.61 -5.38
N ALA A 133 -8.95 6.43 -5.76
CA ALA A 133 -8.49 5.16 -5.21
C ALA A 133 -7.92 4.32 -6.36
N GLY A 134 -6.82 3.63 -6.15
CA GLY A 134 -6.24 2.77 -7.16
C GLY A 134 -5.46 1.61 -6.55
N LYS A 135 -5.09 0.66 -7.42
CA LYS A 135 -4.26 -0.48 -7.06
C LYS A 135 -2.87 -0.43 -7.66
N ALA A 136 -1.92 -1.04 -6.97
CA ALA A 136 -0.58 -1.35 -7.43
C ALA A 136 -0.39 -2.87 -7.34
N ARG A 137 -0.45 -3.57 -8.48
CA ARG A 137 -0.32 -5.04 -8.56
C ARG A 137 0.85 -5.49 -9.43
N SER A 138 1.05 -4.84 -10.57
CA SER A 138 2.15 -5.16 -11.50
C SER A 138 3.45 -4.43 -11.16
N GLN A 139 3.38 -3.42 -10.30
CA GLN A 139 4.51 -2.65 -9.82
C GLN A 139 4.28 -2.22 -8.37
N SER A 140 5.35 -1.78 -7.72
CA SER A 140 5.30 -1.33 -6.32
C SER A 140 4.35 -0.14 -6.13
N LEU A 141 3.82 0.00 -4.91
CA LEU A 141 3.02 1.16 -4.51
C LEU A 141 3.76 2.46 -4.83
N TRP A 142 5.06 2.54 -4.53
CA TRP A 142 5.87 3.71 -4.85
C TRP A 142 5.82 4.10 -6.33
N LYS A 143 6.01 3.13 -7.24
CA LYS A 143 6.02 3.39 -8.68
C LYS A 143 4.63 3.78 -9.20
N GLU A 144 3.60 3.05 -8.80
CA GLU A 144 2.23 3.30 -9.27
C GLU A 144 1.68 4.63 -8.75
N ILE A 145 1.86 4.93 -7.47
CA ILE A 145 1.38 6.18 -6.86
C ILE A 145 2.00 7.37 -7.59
N ASN A 146 3.32 7.38 -7.81
CA ASN A 146 3.99 8.48 -8.52
C ASN A 146 3.57 8.56 -10.01
N LEU A 147 3.33 7.43 -10.67
CA LEU A 147 2.86 7.43 -12.05
C LEU A 147 1.45 8.04 -12.15
N VAL A 148 0.55 7.65 -11.25
CA VAL A 148 -0.83 8.15 -11.24
C VAL A 148 -0.93 9.59 -10.76
N TYR A 149 -0.03 10.03 -9.90
CA TYR A 149 0.08 11.41 -9.44
C TYR A 149 0.27 12.42 -10.59
N ASN A 150 0.93 11.98 -11.68
CA ASN A 150 1.26 12.81 -12.83
C ASN A 150 0.41 12.55 -14.09
N ARG A 151 -0.47 11.56 -14.06
CA ARG A 151 -1.25 11.16 -15.24
C ARG A 151 -2.26 12.23 -15.61
N ASP A 152 -2.33 12.58 -16.90
CA ASP A 152 -3.38 13.45 -17.43
C ASP A 152 -4.76 12.83 -17.28
N ARG A 153 -5.72 13.63 -16.81
CA ARG A 153 -7.11 13.19 -16.57
C ARG A 153 -8.06 14.03 -17.41
N GLN A 154 -8.71 13.37 -18.36
CA GLN A 154 -9.67 14.04 -19.27
C GLN A 154 -11.01 14.41 -18.62
N LEU A 155 -11.36 13.77 -17.50
CA LEU A 155 -12.69 13.89 -16.87
C LEU A 155 -12.80 15.02 -15.84
N GLN A 156 -11.67 15.49 -15.30
CA GLN A 156 -11.69 16.45 -14.22
C GLN A 156 -11.44 17.85 -14.78
N ASN A 157 -12.44 18.72 -14.63
CA ASN A 157 -12.30 20.14 -14.92
C ASN A 157 -12.57 20.93 -13.65
N ILE A 158 -11.65 21.82 -13.28
CA ILE A 158 -11.94 22.87 -12.29
C ILE A 158 -12.24 24.17 -13.01
N LEU A 159 -13.07 25.00 -12.39
CA LEU A 159 -13.27 26.36 -12.82
C LEU A 159 -12.12 27.21 -12.26
N ARG A 160 -11.22 27.69 -13.14
CA ARG A 160 -10.14 28.58 -12.75
C ARG A 160 -10.04 29.77 -13.70
N VAL A 161 -9.49 30.84 -13.16
CA VAL A 161 -9.12 32.02 -13.93
C VAL A 161 -7.66 31.88 -14.36
N ASN A 162 -7.36 32.26 -15.60
CA ASN A 162 -5.97 32.32 -16.04
C ASN A 162 -5.29 33.55 -15.45
N HIS A 163 -4.30 33.34 -14.58
CA HIS A 163 -3.45 34.41 -14.07
C HIS A 163 -2.17 34.47 -14.90
N PRO A 164 -1.71 35.66 -15.30
CA PRO A 164 -0.46 35.78 -16.04
C PRO A 164 0.73 35.22 -15.26
N GLU A 165 1.49 34.32 -15.87
CA GLU A 165 2.73 33.77 -15.30
C GLU A 165 3.98 34.59 -15.69
N ARG A 166 3.85 35.43 -16.72
CA ARG A 166 4.93 36.30 -17.20
C ARG A 166 5.01 37.58 -16.36
N ARG A 167 6.17 38.21 -16.36
CA ARG A 167 6.38 39.52 -15.73
C ARG A 167 5.59 40.59 -16.49
N GLN A 168 4.45 40.98 -15.95
CA GLN A 168 3.58 42.04 -16.46
C GLN A 168 2.87 42.75 -15.31
N ASP A 169 2.41 43.97 -15.56
CA ASP A 169 1.74 44.78 -14.53
C ASP A 169 0.42 44.14 -14.08
N PHE A 170 0.17 44.25 -12.76
CA PHE A 170 -1.08 43.81 -12.17
C PHE A 170 -2.22 44.72 -12.65
N ARG A 171 -3.30 44.10 -13.11
CA ARG A 171 -4.53 44.80 -13.50
C ARG A 171 -5.72 44.32 -12.69
N THR A 172 -6.51 45.26 -12.20
CA THR A 172 -7.69 45.06 -11.36
C THR A 172 -8.88 44.49 -12.16
N SER A 173 -9.94 44.08 -11.48
CA SER A 173 -11.15 43.54 -12.11
C SER A 173 -11.90 44.56 -12.98
N ASP A 174 -11.73 45.85 -12.68
CA ASP A 174 -12.35 46.95 -13.42
C ASP A 174 -11.63 47.20 -14.75
N GLU A 175 -10.32 46.94 -14.79
CA GLU A 175 -9.50 47.05 -15.99
C GLU A 175 -9.57 45.80 -16.87
N ILE A 176 -9.54 44.61 -16.27
CA ILE A 176 -9.64 43.33 -16.98
C ILE A 176 -10.52 42.35 -16.20
N ARG A 177 -11.69 42.05 -16.78
CA ARG A 177 -12.53 40.93 -16.34
C ARG A 177 -11.96 39.62 -16.85
N ARG A 178 -11.23 38.92 -15.98
CA ARG A 178 -10.69 37.60 -16.31
C ARG A 178 -11.83 36.56 -16.33
N GLN A 179 -11.94 35.82 -17.42
CA GLN A 179 -12.99 34.80 -17.57
C GLN A 179 -12.67 33.56 -16.74
N ILE A 180 -13.68 33.06 -16.03
CA ILE A 180 -13.64 31.74 -15.39
C ILE A 180 -13.77 30.69 -16.48
N ARG A 181 -12.79 29.79 -16.59
CA ARG A 181 -12.76 28.73 -17.61
C ARG A 181 -12.61 27.36 -16.95
N LYS A 182 -13.12 26.33 -17.62
CA LYS A 182 -12.84 24.94 -17.27
C LYS A 182 -11.39 24.62 -17.65
N ALA A 183 -10.62 24.12 -16.71
CA ALA A 183 -9.26 23.63 -16.93
C ALA A 183 -9.13 22.21 -16.41
N GLN A 184 -8.48 21.36 -17.20
CA GLN A 184 -8.07 20.04 -16.74
C GLN A 184 -6.93 20.17 -15.75
N VAL A 185 -7.00 19.39 -14.68
CA VAL A 185 -6.00 19.40 -13.61
C VAL A 185 -5.57 17.98 -13.27
N ARG A 186 -4.30 17.85 -12.93
CA ARG A 186 -3.70 16.58 -12.51
C ARG A 186 -3.91 16.37 -11.01
N LEU A 187 -3.70 15.13 -10.55
CA LEU A 187 -3.82 14.84 -9.11
C LEU A 187 -2.81 15.62 -8.28
N HIS A 188 -1.61 15.87 -8.79
CA HIS A 188 -0.62 16.67 -8.07
C HIS A 188 -0.99 18.16 -7.88
N GLU A 189 -2.05 18.64 -8.52
CA GLU A 189 -2.60 19.98 -8.29
C GLU A 189 -3.69 19.98 -7.20
N LEU A 190 -4.28 18.83 -6.89
CA LEU A 190 -5.48 18.73 -6.04
C LEU A 190 -5.27 17.92 -4.76
N ALA A 191 -4.47 16.86 -4.83
CA ALA A 191 -4.25 15.98 -3.71
C ALA A 191 -3.34 16.67 -2.69
N ALA A 192 -3.79 16.67 -1.44
CA ALA A 192 -3.03 17.13 -0.29
C ALA A 192 -2.47 15.96 0.52
N TYR A 193 -3.15 14.81 0.51
CA TYR A 193 -2.73 13.63 1.27
C TYR A 193 -2.79 12.34 0.45
N VAL A 194 -2.01 11.34 0.87
CA VAL A 194 -2.09 9.97 0.36
C VAL A 194 -2.15 8.96 1.51
N SER A 195 -3.02 7.96 1.39
CA SER A 195 -3.03 6.76 2.23
C SER A 195 -2.64 5.56 1.39
N ALA A 196 -1.83 4.66 1.92
CA ALA A 196 -1.37 3.47 1.21
C ALA A 196 -1.36 2.25 2.14
N TYR A 197 -1.83 1.13 1.62
CA TYR A 197 -2.00 -0.12 2.34
C TYR A 197 -1.33 -1.24 1.57
N ALA A 198 -0.50 -2.03 2.26
CA ALA A 198 -0.04 -3.32 1.76
C ALA A 198 -1.21 -4.29 1.78
N VAL A 199 -1.44 -5.00 0.68
CA VAL A 199 -2.54 -5.95 0.54
C VAL A 199 -2.01 -7.26 -0.03
N ALA A 200 -2.53 -8.39 0.45
CA ALA A 200 -2.25 -9.69 -0.14
C ALA A 200 -2.66 -9.70 -1.63
N ASP A 201 -1.78 -10.16 -2.52
CA ASP A 201 -1.93 -10.02 -3.98
C ASP A 201 -3.28 -10.52 -4.53
N GLY A 202 -3.82 -11.59 -3.93
CA GLY A 202 -5.12 -12.17 -4.31
C GLY A 202 -6.33 -11.29 -3.99
N MET A 203 -6.19 -10.31 -3.08
CA MET A 203 -7.28 -9.45 -2.61
C MET A 203 -7.24 -8.03 -3.17
N ILE A 204 -6.15 -7.65 -3.86
CA ILE A 204 -5.96 -6.29 -4.38
C ILE A 204 -7.10 -5.89 -5.32
N GLY A 205 -7.48 -6.77 -6.25
CA GLY A 205 -8.55 -6.49 -7.21
C GLY A 205 -9.91 -6.27 -6.53
N ASP A 206 -10.24 -7.13 -5.58
CA ASP A 206 -11.53 -7.08 -4.87
C ASP A 206 -11.63 -5.82 -4.00
N LEU A 207 -10.57 -5.45 -3.29
CA LEU A 207 -10.55 -4.25 -2.46
C LEU A 207 -10.61 -2.95 -3.28
N GLU A 208 -9.90 -2.88 -4.40
CA GLU A 208 -10.04 -1.73 -5.32
C GLU A 208 -11.49 -1.60 -5.80
N SER A 209 -12.08 -2.72 -6.21
CA SER A 209 -13.43 -2.76 -6.73
C SER A 209 -14.47 -2.40 -5.65
N LEU A 210 -14.22 -2.77 -4.39
CA LEU A 210 -15.02 -2.36 -3.25
C LEU A 210 -14.92 -0.84 -3.04
N LEU A 211 -13.72 -0.27 -3.03
CA LEU A 211 -13.51 1.16 -2.82
C LEU A 211 -14.17 2.00 -3.91
N ILE A 212 -14.05 1.58 -5.17
CA ILE A 212 -14.68 2.31 -6.27
C ILE A 212 -16.20 2.31 -6.15
N ARG A 213 -16.81 1.22 -5.68
CA ARG A 213 -18.25 1.13 -5.42
C ARG A 213 -18.70 1.83 -4.14
N ALA A 214 -17.83 1.94 -3.14
CA ALA A 214 -18.10 2.62 -1.89
C ALA A 214 -18.08 4.16 -2.05
N PHE A 215 -17.28 4.66 -2.99
CA PHE A 215 -17.12 6.09 -3.26
C PHE A 215 -17.44 6.46 -4.74
N PRO A 216 -18.59 6.05 -5.28
CA PRO A 216 -18.86 6.13 -6.71
C PRO A 216 -19.01 7.56 -7.23
N ASN A 217 -19.37 8.50 -6.35
CA ASN A 217 -19.58 9.91 -6.70
C ASN A 217 -18.41 10.82 -6.27
N ASP A 218 -17.52 10.31 -5.42
CA ASP A 218 -16.39 11.10 -4.89
C ASP A 218 -15.10 10.83 -5.68
N LEU A 219 -14.94 9.61 -6.20
CA LEU A 219 -13.70 9.22 -6.88
C LEU A 219 -13.65 9.67 -8.33
N LEU A 220 -12.48 10.15 -8.72
CA LEU A 220 -12.16 10.65 -10.07
C LEU A 220 -11.67 9.53 -11.01
N ASN A 221 -12.09 8.29 -10.76
CA ASN A 221 -11.66 7.11 -11.51
C ASN A 221 -12.29 7.09 -12.91
N LYS A 222 -11.47 7.01 -13.97
CA LYS A 222 -11.95 7.10 -15.38
C LYS A 222 -12.72 5.85 -15.85
N ARG A 223 -12.46 4.69 -15.26
CA ARG A 223 -13.12 3.42 -15.59
C ARG A 223 -13.67 2.82 -14.32
N MET A 224 -14.98 2.86 -14.15
CA MET A 224 -15.70 2.19 -13.06
C MET A 224 -16.32 0.86 -13.49
N GLU A 225 -16.16 0.46 -14.77
CA GLU A 225 -16.99 -0.58 -15.38
C GLU A 225 -16.27 -1.90 -15.67
N ASN A 226 -14.93 -1.91 -15.74
CA ASN A 226 -14.15 -3.13 -16.05
C ASN A 226 -13.22 -3.52 -14.89
N PHE A 227 -13.76 -4.31 -13.95
CA PHE A 227 -12.99 -4.95 -12.88
C PHE A 227 -12.88 -6.45 -13.19
N SER A 228 -11.81 -6.84 -13.87
CA SER A 228 -11.43 -8.23 -14.14
C SER A 228 -9.91 -8.33 -14.16
#